data_AF-A0A4S8PUM9-F1
#
_entry.id   AF-A0A4S8PUM9-F1
#
_cell.length_a   1.000
_cell.length_b   1.000
_cell.length_c   1.000
_cell.angle_alpha   90.00
_cell.angle_beta   90.00
_cell.angle_gamma   90.00
#
_symmetry.space_group_name_H-M   'P 1'
#
loop_
_entity.id
_entity.type
_entity.pdbx_description
1 polymer ?
#
loop_
_entity_poly.entity_id
_entity_poly.type
_entity_poly.pdbx_seq_one_letter_code
_entity_poly.pdbx_strand_id
1 'polypeptide(L)'
;MEIEDHPGFYGFGMSDGTIAIHADWPTYPMGGNAMDALLALAAFPEGARFTAIDDIDRAILFIGWRFDGVEDPFDRRNLHAAVWHQALLDAMDHRYISGIERISEREHHRRYRAELPSPLYHKLPDGTFELLELPPLNEYDDDVDEDGNFDPSIATWVGFSSPEKHVEITGSGHRALVRFLASELKIPREIRKIVNILIDAGAYDTAIRETAVLVEFRIRQWCTSKNYGIRLINEFIENLEASGYPHALAKILQGELRTLFSFVRNEFAHNRISLSDERGRAILARLGFAWDAVEALTQSDIDQD
;
A
#
# COMPACT_ATOMS: atom_id res chain seq x y z
N MET A 1 -13.06 -15.77 22.72
CA MET A 1 -12.13 -15.12 21.78
C MET A 1 -12.99 -14.86 20.57
N GLU A 2 -13.44 -13.61 20.44
CA GLU A 2 -14.42 -13.25 19.41
C GLU A 2 -13.68 -12.83 18.14
N ILE A 3 -14.28 -13.04 16.97
CA ILE A 3 -13.66 -12.67 15.68
C ILE A 3 -13.38 -11.16 15.59
N GLU A 4 -14.06 -10.38 16.43
CA GLU A 4 -13.92 -8.94 16.62
C GLU A 4 -12.58 -8.55 17.28
N ASP A 5 -11.90 -9.49 17.94
CA ASP A 5 -10.58 -9.28 18.57
C ASP A 5 -9.41 -9.33 17.56
N HIS A 6 -9.68 -9.66 16.29
CA HIS A 6 -8.68 -9.77 15.22
C HIS A 6 -9.05 -8.84 14.06
N PRO A 7 -8.62 -7.57 14.07
CA PRO A 7 -8.94 -6.58 13.05
C PRO A 7 -8.12 -6.79 11.76
N GLY A 8 -8.20 -8.00 11.21
CA GLY A 8 -7.66 -8.36 9.91
C GLY A 8 -8.41 -7.71 8.75
N PHE A 9 -7.92 -7.90 7.53
CA PHE A 9 -8.67 -7.57 6.32
C PHE A 9 -9.60 -8.73 5.97
N TYR A 10 -10.85 -8.44 5.65
CA TYR A 10 -11.77 -9.39 5.01
C TYR A 10 -12.40 -8.67 3.83
N GLY A 11 -12.12 -9.13 2.62
CA GLY A 11 -12.58 -8.48 1.39
C GLY A 11 -12.77 -9.46 0.24
N PHE A 12 -13.41 -8.99 -0.83
CA PHE A 12 -13.49 -9.75 -2.07
C PHE A 12 -12.17 -9.64 -2.82
N GLY A 13 -11.51 -10.78 -3.01
CA GLY A 13 -10.36 -10.92 -3.90
C GLY A 13 -10.78 -10.78 -5.36
N MET A 14 -9.85 -10.28 -6.18
CA MET A 14 -10.00 -10.31 -7.63
C MET A 14 -10.03 -11.78 -8.08
N SER A 15 -11.06 -12.15 -8.84
CA SER A 15 -11.31 -13.48 -9.44
C SER A 15 -11.81 -14.66 -8.57
N ASP A 16 -11.30 -14.94 -7.36
CA ASP A 16 -11.46 -16.32 -6.80
C ASP A 16 -12.15 -16.44 -5.43
N GLY A 17 -12.75 -15.36 -4.91
CA GLY A 17 -13.59 -15.40 -3.71
C GLY A 17 -13.13 -14.42 -2.62
N THR A 18 -13.48 -14.75 -1.38
CA THR A 18 -13.13 -13.97 -0.20
C THR A 18 -11.66 -14.18 0.15
N ILE A 19 -10.92 -13.09 0.35
CA ILE A 19 -9.56 -13.12 0.90
C ILE A 19 -9.59 -12.49 2.29
N ALA A 20 -8.92 -13.15 3.24
CA ALA A 20 -8.72 -12.64 4.57
C ALA A 20 -7.21 -12.49 4.85
N ILE A 21 -6.79 -11.33 5.36
CA ILE A 21 -5.49 -11.17 6.01
C ILE A 21 -5.75 -11.19 7.51
N HIS A 22 -5.21 -12.16 8.23
CA HIS A 22 -5.50 -12.32 9.66
C HIS A 22 -4.68 -11.40 10.58
N ALA A 23 -3.72 -10.67 10.03
CA ALA A 23 -2.87 -9.75 10.78
C ALA A 23 -3.45 -8.32 10.86
N ASP A 24 -3.24 -7.65 12.01
CA ASP A 24 -3.58 -6.24 12.21
C ASP A 24 -2.47 -5.33 11.64
N TRP A 25 -2.45 -5.15 10.33
CA TRP A 25 -1.43 -4.31 9.67
C TRP A 25 -1.80 -2.83 9.62
N PRO A 26 -0.82 -1.90 9.58
CA PRO A 26 -1.08 -0.47 9.43
C PRO A 26 -1.70 -0.10 8.07
N THR A 27 -1.55 -0.95 7.05
CA THR A 27 -2.20 -0.81 5.74
C THR A 27 -2.38 -2.19 5.11
N TYR A 28 -3.28 -2.29 4.12
CA TYR A 28 -3.62 -3.54 3.45
C TYR A 28 -3.46 -3.41 1.93
N PRO A 29 -3.17 -4.51 1.22
CA PRO A 29 -3.02 -4.46 -0.22
C PRO A 29 -4.36 -4.17 -0.90
N MET A 30 -4.29 -3.39 -1.97
CA MET A 30 -5.40 -3.21 -2.90
C MET A 30 -5.05 -3.83 -4.25
N GLY A 31 -6.07 -4.34 -4.92
CA GLY A 31 -5.92 -4.88 -6.26
C GLY A 31 -5.25 -6.24 -6.30
N GLY A 32 -4.62 -6.59 -7.42
CA GLY A 32 -3.96 -7.88 -7.62
C GLY A 32 -3.05 -7.96 -8.84
N ASN A 33 -2.95 -6.91 -9.64
CA ASN A 33 -2.12 -6.87 -10.85
C ASN A 33 -0.85 -6.02 -10.67
N ALA A 34 0.05 -6.07 -11.67
CA ALA A 34 1.28 -5.30 -11.69
C ALA A 34 1.11 -3.78 -11.45
N MET A 35 0.03 -3.18 -11.97
CA MET A 35 -0.21 -1.74 -11.80
C MET A 35 -0.65 -1.40 -10.38
N ASP A 36 -1.40 -2.28 -9.73
CA ASP A 36 -1.78 -2.11 -8.33
C ASP A 36 -0.55 -2.11 -7.41
N ALA A 37 0.40 -3.02 -7.67
CA ALA A 37 1.71 -3.01 -7.00
C ALA A 37 2.44 -1.67 -7.20
N LEU A 38 2.46 -1.16 -8.43
CA LEU A 38 3.09 0.13 -8.73
C LEU A 38 2.38 1.30 -8.06
N LEU A 39 1.05 1.30 -7.99
CA LEU A 39 0.28 2.34 -7.30
C LEU A 39 0.60 2.35 -5.80
N ALA A 40 0.63 1.18 -5.16
CA ALA A 40 0.96 1.07 -3.74
C ALA A 40 2.39 1.54 -3.43
N LEU A 41 3.38 1.10 -4.22
CA LEU A 41 4.79 1.47 -4.02
C LEU A 41 5.07 2.92 -4.40
N ALA A 42 4.43 3.46 -5.44
CA ALA A 42 4.66 4.84 -5.87
C ALA A 42 3.89 5.88 -5.07
N ALA A 43 3.25 5.47 -3.98
CA ALA A 43 2.77 6.38 -2.96
C ALA A 43 3.90 7.29 -2.42
N PHE A 44 5.15 6.84 -2.56
CA PHE A 44 6.37 7.43 -2.03
C PHE A 44 7.17 8.18 -3.11
N PRO A 45 8.13 9.04 -2.72
CA PRO A 45 9.00 9.73 -3.65
C PRO A 45 9.81 8.77 -4.53
N GLU A 46 10.19 9.25 -5.72
CA GLU A 46 11.07 8.52 -6.64
C GLU A 46 12.40 8.14 -5.96
N GLY A 47 12.83 6.90 -6.13
CA GLY A 47 14.02 6.35 -5.46
C GLY A 47 13.78 5.83 -4.04
N ALA A 48 12.53 5.82 -3.55
CA ALA A 48 12.21 5.15 -2.30
C ALA A 48 12.57 3.66 -2.35
N ARG A 49 13.12 3.16 -1.23
CA ARG A 49 13.43 1.75 -1.01
C ARG A 49 12.43 1.16 -0.05
N PHE A 50 11.90 -0.01 -0.39
CA PHE A 50 10.88 -0.69 0.38
C PHE A 50 11.49 -1.90 1.07
N THR A 51 11.45 -1.93 2.40
CA THR A 51 11.95 -3.08 3.17
C THR A 51 10.77 -3.93 3.60
N ALA A 52 10.76 -5.21 3.26
CA ALA A 52 9.73 -6.11 3.74
C ALA A 52 9.88 -6.33 5.24
N ILE A 53 8.80 -6.11 5.98
CA ILE A 53 8.75 -6.27 7.45
C ILE A 53 7.81 -7.39 7.88
N ASP A 54 6.90 -7.82 7.01
CA ASP A 54 6.00 -8.92 7.27
C ASP A 54 5.52 -9.57 5.96
N ASP A 55 5.16 -10.86 6.01
CA ASP A 55 4.69 -11.64 4.86
C ASP A 55 3.65 -12.67 5.34
N ILE A 56 2.37 -12.37 5.09
CA ILE A 56 1.22 -13.11 5.63
C ILE A 56 0.15 -13.23 4.55
N ASP A 57 -0.46 -14.41 4.45
CA ASP A 57 -1.59 -14.70 3.53
C ASP A 57 -1.30 -14.31 2.06
N ARG A 58 -0.05 -14.49 1.61
CA ARG A 58 0.44 -14.09 0.28
C ARG A 58 0.37 -12.59 0.02
N ALA A 59 0.41 -11.78 1.07
CA ALA A 59 0.67 -10.35 1.01
C ALA A 59 1.99 -10.03 1.71
N ILE A 60 2.71 -9.03 1.23
CA ILE A 60 3.91 -8.50 1.88
C ILE A 60 3.61 -7.09 2.36
N LEU A 61 3.94 -6.83 3.63
CA LEU A 61 3.98 -5.49 4.20
C LEU A 61 5.39 -4.93 4.09
N PHE A 62 5.49 -3.77 3.45
CA PHE A 62 6.71 -3.01 3.32
C PHE A 62 6.69 -1.76 4.20
N ILE A 63 7.85 -1.39 4.70
CA ILE A 63 8.12 -0.04 5.19
C ILE A 63 8.83 0.74 4.09
N GLY A 64 8.21 1.83 3.63
CA GLY A 64 8.76 2.73 2.61
C GLY A 64 9.38 4.00 3.21
N TRP A 65 8.98 4.38 4.43
CA TRP A 65 9.57 5.51 5.14
C TRP A 65 9.47 5.33 6.66
N ARG A 66 10.60 5.54 7.36
CA ARG A 66 10.68 5.58 8.83
C ARG A 66 10.84 7.01 9.30
N PHE A 67 10.05 7.41 10.29
CA PHE A 67 10.24 8.69 10.97
C PHE A 67 11.20 8.54 12.15
N ASP A 68 11.97 9.60 12.43
CA ASP A 68 12.91 9.62 13.54
C ASP A 68 12.21 9.34 14.88
N GLY A 69 12.82 8.47 15.69
CA GLY A 69 12.30 8.10 17.01
C GLY A 69 11.17 7.08 17.00
N VAL A 70 10.90 6.42 15.87
CA VAL A 70 9.92 5.31 15.77
C VAL A 70 10.65 3.97 15.66
N GLU A 71 10.75 3.26 16.78
CA GLU A 71 11.46 1.97 16.87
C GLU A 71 10.65 0.81 16.28
N ASP A 72 9.35 0.75 16.60
CA ASP A 72 8.44 -0.28 16.11
C ASP A 72 8.21 -0.14 14.59
N PRO A 73 8.56 -1.15 13.76
CA PRO A 73 8.32 -1.09 12.33
C PRO A 73 6.83 -1.07 11.96
N PHE A 74 5.92 -1.58 12.80
CA PHE A 74 4.47 -1.61 12.54
C PHE A 74 3.75 -0.33 12.99
N ASP A 75 4.44 0.58 13.66
CA ASP A 75 3.85 1.83 14.16
C ASP A 75 3.21 2.63 13.03
N ARG A 76 1.92 2.98 13.19
CA ARG A 76 1.10 3.73 12.21
C ARG A 76 1.67 5.10 11.84
N ARG A 77 2.66 5.61 12.58
CA ARG A 77 3.38 6.84 12.23
C ARG A 77 4.29 6.62 11.03
N ASN A 78 4.90 5.45 10.88
CA ASN A 78 5.66 5.09 9.69
C ASN A 78 4.75 5.05 8.45
N LEU A 79 5.36 5.06 7.27
CA LEU A 79 4.61 4.92 6.02
C LEU A 79 4.90 3.55 5.41
N HIS A 80 3.82 2.82 5.18
CA HIS A 80 3.84 1.45 4.70
C HIS A 80 3.20 1.32 3.33
N ALA A 81 3.55 0.25 2.63
CA ALA A 81 2.84 -0.24 1.45
C ALA A 81 2.60 -1.73 1.65
N ALA A 82 1.40 -2.20 1.35
CA ALA A 82 1.11 -3.63 1.36
C ALA A 82 0.76 -4.07 -0.06
N VAL A 83 1.31 -5.21 -0.50
CA VAL A 83 1.15 -5.69 -1.88
C VAL A 83 1.01 -7.20 -1.91
N TRP A 84 0.09 -7.72 -2.71
CA TRP A 84 -0.03 -9.16 -2.95
C TRP A 84 1.19 -9.74 -3.67
N HIS A 85 1.54 -10.99 -3.37
CA HIS A 85 2.61 -11.72 -4.06
C HIS A 85 2.39 -11.71 -5.56
N GLN A 86 1.19 -12.05 -6.04
CA GLN A 86 0.87 -12.08 -7.46
C GLN A 86 1.14 -10.73 -8.15
N ALA A 87 0.72 -9.63 -7.54
CA ALA A 87 0.91 -8.29 -8.07
C ALA A 87 2.41 -7.91 -8.16
N LEU A 88 3.21 -8.30 -7.17
CA LEU A 88 4.66 -8.12 -7.19
C LEU A 88 5.32 -8.96 -8.28
N LEU A 89 4.93 -10.22 -8.40
CA LEU A 89 5.47 -11.13 -9.42
C LEU A 89 5.13 -10.65 -10.83
N ASP A 90 3.90 -10.21 -11.08
CA ASP A 90 3.51 -9.61 -12.35
C ASP A 90 4.33 -8.34 -12.65
N ALA A 91 4.52 -7.48 -11.64
CA ALA A 91 5.34 -6.27 -11.78
C ALA A 91 6.81 -6.59 -12.06
N MET A 92 7.36 -7.66 -11.47
CA MET A 92 8.71 -8.14 -11.74
C MET A 92 8.84 -8.68 -13.16
N ASP A 93 7.87 -9.48 -13.64
CA ASP A 93 7.88 -10.04 -15.00
C ASP A 93 7.86 -8.93 -16.07
N HIS A 94 7.14 -7.83 -15.80
CA HIS A 94 7.15 -6.63 -16.62
C HIS A 94 8.40 -5.76 -16.45
N ARG A 95 9.34 -6.14 -15.58
CA ARG A 95 10.53 -5.38 -15.20
C ARG A 95 10.19 -3.99 -14.67
N TYR A 96 9.09 -3.88 -13.96
CA TYR A 96 8.67 -2.63 -13.32
C TYR A 96 9.31 -2.47 -11.95
N ILE A 97 9.57 -3.58 -11.24
CA ILE A 97 10.28 -3.59 -9.97
C ILE A 97 11.50 -4.52 -10.02
N SER A 98 12.38 -4.39 -9.03
CA SER A 98 13.56 -5.23 -8.82
C SER A 98 13.75 -5.55 -7.33
N GLY A 99 14.57 -6.56 -7.03
CA GLY A 99 14.90 -6.98 -5.65
C GLY A 99 14.16 -8.23 -5.18
N ILE A 100 13.29 -8.79 -6.02
CA ILE A 100 12.57 -10.03 -5.78
C ILE A 100 12.84 -11.08 -6.87
N GLU A 101 12.47 -12.32 -6.57
CA GLU A 101 12.53 -13.49 -7.44
C GLU A 101 11.29 -14.38 -7.22
N ARG A 102 10.97 -15.21 -8.21
CA ARG A 102 9.95 -16.27 -8.08
C ARG A 102 10.55 -17.45 -7.31
N ILE A 103 9.89 -17.88 -6.25
CA ILE A 103 10.26 -19.08 -5.49
C ILE A 103 9.03 -19.99 -5.30
N SER A 104 9.29 -21.26 -5.00
CA SER A 104 8.22 -22.19 -4.61
C SER A 104 7.74 -21.92 -3.18
N GLU A 105 6.57 -22.46 -2.84
CA GLU A 105 6.02 -22.41 -1.48
C GLU A 105 6.97 -23.07 -0.47
N ARG A 106 7.52 -24.22 -0.83
CA ARG A 106 8.49 -24.93 0.01
C ARG A 106 9.75 -24.11 0.23
N GLU A 107 10.27 -23.45 -0.80
CA GLU A 107 11.44 -22.58 -0.67
C GLU A 107 11.13 -21.37 0.22
N HIS A 108 9.94 -20.78 0.08
CA HIS A 108 9.47 -19.71 0.95
C HIS A 108 9.43 -20.16 2.41
N HIS A 109 8.77 -21.28 2.70
CA HIS A 109 8.71 -21.85 4.04
C HIS A 109 10.10 -22.21 4.58
N ARG A 110 11.02 -22.70 3.74
CA ARG A 110 12.40 -22.97 4.14
C ARG A 110 13.12 -21.70 4.58
N ARG A 111 13.02 -20.61 3.81
CA ARG A 111 13.62 -19.31 4.15
C ARG A 111 13.00 -18.71 5.40
N TYR A 112 11.67 -18.71 5.49
CA TYR A 112 10.94 -18.24 6.66
C TYR A 112 11.39 -18.96 7.94
N ARG A 113 11.47 -20.29 7.92
CA ARG A 113 11.92 -21.08 9.08
C ARG A 113 13.37 -20.82 9.47
N ALA A 114 14.24 -20.49 8.52
CA ALA A 114 15.63 -20.17 8.79
C ALA A 114 15.79 -18.82 9.53
N GLU A 115 14.79 -17.95 9.45
CA GLU A 115 14.76 -16.65 10.15
C GLU A 115 14.12 -16.74 11.53
N LEU A 116 13.34 -17.79 11.80
CA LEU A 116 12.73 -17.98 13.11
C LEU A 116 13.80 -18.27 14.18
N PRO A 117 13.69 -17.67 15.37
CA PRO A 117 14.56 -18.03 16.47
C PRO A 117 14.35 -19.51 16.83
N SER A 118 15.45 -20.27 16.87
CA SER A 118 15.42 -21.68 17.23
C SER A 118 16.11 -21.88 18.58
N PRO A 119 15.50 -22.59 19.55
CA PRO A 119 14.18 -23.23 19.50
C PRO A 119 12.98 -22.28 19.74
N LEU A 120 11.81 -22.65 19.20
CA LEU A 120 10.53 -21.96 19.42
C LEU A 120 9.78 -22.58 20.60
N TYR A 121 9.16 -21.75 21.44
CA TYR A 121 8.33 -22.21 22.55
C TYR A 121 6.97 -21.52 22.55
N HIS A 122 5.91 -22.23 22.91
CA HIS A 122 4.61 -21.63 23.20
C HIS A 122 4.32 -21.67 24.71
N LYS A 123 3.72 -20.61 25.24
CA LYS A 123 3.38 -20.51 26.67
C LYS A 123 1.99 -21.11 26.92
N LEU A 124 1.91 -22.08 27.81
CA LEU A 124 0.68 -22.75 28.22
C LEU A 124 -0.13 -21.91 29.22
N PRO A 125 -1.45 -22.18 29.39
CA PRO A 125 -2.31 -21.45 30.34
C PRO A 125 -1.84 -21.51 31.80
N ASP A 126 -1.10 -22.56 32.18
CA ASP A 126 -0.51 -22.73 33.51
C ASP A 126 0.81 -21.95 33.71
N GLY A 127 1.27 -21.24 32.67
CA GLY A 127 2.49 -20.44 32.66
C GLY A 127 3.76 -21.20 32.28
N THR A 128 3.67 -22.51 32.00
CA THR A 128 4.79 -23.30 31.49
C THR A 128 5.04 -23.06 30.00
N PHE A 129 6.18 -23.53 29.48
CA PHE A 129 6.55 -23.40 28.07
C PHE A 129 6.73 -24.79 27.46
N GLU A 130 6.13 -25.01 26.30
CA GLU A 130 6.28 -26.24 25.52
C GLU A 130 7.04 -25.93 24.22
N LEU A 131 7.94 -26.84 23.85
CA LEU A 131 8.69 -26.73 22.60
C LEU A 131 7.71 -26.84 21.42
N LEU A 132 7.71 -25.83 20.55
CA LEU A 132 6.91 -25.85 19.34
C LEU A 132 7.70 -26.57 18.25
N GLU A 133 7.34 -27.82 17.96
CA GLU A 133 7.84 -28.54 16.79
C GLU A 133 7.13 -28.04 15.53
N LEU A 134 7.90 -27.46 14.61
CA LEU A 134 7.37 -27.07 13.31
C LEU A 134 7.06 -28.34 12.51
N PRO A 135 5.88 -28.45 11.87
CA PRO A 135 5.54 -29.60 11.04
C PRO A 135 6.60 -29.78 9.95
N PRO A 136 6.95 -30.99 9.50
CA PRO A 136 7.89 -31.16 8.41
C PRO A 136 7.43 -30.36 7.17
N LEU A 137 8.37 -29.85 6.38
CA LEU A 137 8.02 -29.31 5.07
C LEU A 137 7.47 -30.48 4.24
N ASN A 138 6.22 -30.39 3.79
CA ASN A 138 5.60 -31.47 3.01
C ASN A 138 6.51 -31.86 1.83
N GLU A 139 6.64 -33.17 1.60
CA GLU A 139 7.37 -33.72 0.45
C GLU A 139 6.54 -33.66 -0.85
N TYR A 140 5.24 -33.34 -0.74
CA TYR A 140 4.25 -33.39 -1.83
C TYR A 140 4.09 -32.10 -2.63
N ASP A 141 4.92 -31.08 -2.37
CA ASP A 141 4.99 -29.91 -3.25
C ASP A 141 6.07 -30.22 -4.29
N ASP A 142 5.64 -30.80 -5.41
CA ASP A 142 6.46 -31.12 -6.57
C ASP A 142 6.97 -29.82 -7.22
N ASP A 143 7.94 -29.16 -6.58
CA ASP A 143 8.57 -27.89 -7.00
C ASP A 143 9.33 -27.98 -8.34
N VAL A 144 9.34 -29.17 -8.94
CA VAL A 144 10.01 -29.51 -10.17
C VAL A 144 9.11 -30.41 -11.00
N ASP A 145 9.07 -30.16 -12.31
CA ASP A 145 8.39 -31.06 -13.24
C ASP A 145 9.05 -32.45 -13.28
N GLU A 146 8.46 -33.39 -14.03
CA GLU A 146 9.01 -34.75 -14.19
C GLU A 146 10.47 -34.76 -14.71
N ASP A 147 10.93 -33.65 -15.29
CA ASP A 147 12.29 -33.46 -15.83
C ASP A 147 13.24 -32.74 -14.85
N GLY A 148 12.78 -32.39 -13.64
CA GLY A 148 13.58 -31.68 -12.64
C GLY A 148 13.71 -30.18 -12.90
N ASN A 149 12.94 -29.61 -13.84
CA ASN A 149 12.93 -28.18 -14.12
C ASN A 149 11.92 -27.45 -13.23
N PHE A 150 12.26 -26.21 -12.92
CA PHE A 150 11.43 -25.30 -12.14
C PHE A 150 10.19 -24.90 -12.96
N ASP A 151 9.00 -25.32 -12.57
CA ASP A 151 7.76 -24.92 -13.22
C ASP A 151 7.29 -23.55 -12.68
N PRO A 152 7.23 -22.49 -13.52
CA PRO A 152 6.70 -21.19 -13.12
C PRO A 152 5.26 -21.22 -12.62
N SER A 153 4.48 -22.25 -12.97
CA SER A 153 3.12 -22.46 -12.48
C SER A 153 3.06 -22.79 -10.98
N ILE A 154 4.19 -23.25 -10.42
CA ILE A 154 4.34 -23.66 -9.01
C ILE A 154 5.08 -22.56 -8.22
N ALA A 155 5.93 -21.78 -8.89
CA ALA A 155 6.68 -20.65 -8.32
C ALA A 155 5.82 -19.38 -8.17
N THR A 156 4.80 -19.49 -7.32
CA THR A 156 3.79 -18.45 -7.07
C THR A 156 4.11 -17.58 -5.85
N TRP A 157 5.23 -17.83 -5.18
CA TRP A 157 5.66 -17.09 -3.99
C TRP A 157 6.77 -16.09 -4.33
N VAL A 158 6.78 -14.97 -3.60
CA VAL A 158 7.83 -13.96 -3.68
C VAL A 158 9.00 -14.36 -2.78
N GLY A 159 10.20 -14.42 -3.38
CA GLY A 159 11.47 -14.48 -2.68
C GLY A 159 12.21 -13.16 -2.80
N PHE A 160 13.03 -12.82 -1.81
CA PHE A 160 13.92 -11.65 -1.88
C PHE A 160 15.31 -12.05 -2.36
N SER A 161 15.84 -11.31 -3.33
CA SER A 161 17.18 -11.55 -3.87
C SER A 161 18.32 -11.09 -2.94
N SER A 162 17.99 -10.37 -1.86
CA SER A 162 18.95 -9.90 -0.87
C SER A 162 18.47 -10.16 0.56
N PRO A 163 19.39 -10.35 1.53
CA PRO A 163 19.03 -10.51 2.95
C PRO A 163 18.33 -9.28 3.54
N GLU A 164 18.53 -8.10 2.95
CA GLU A 164 17.89 -6.85 3.38
C GLU A 164 16.41 -6.76 2.96
N LYS A 165 15.93 -7.70 2.14
CA LYS A 165 14.54 -7.80 1.67
C LYS A 165 14.01 -6.50 1.05
N HIS A 166 14.83 -5.91 0.18
CA HIS A 166 14.51 -4.65 -0.48
C HIS A 166 13.82 -4.84 -1.82
N VAL A 167 12.85 -3.96 -2.09
CA VAL A 167 12.22 -3.77 -3.40
C VAL A 167 12.41 -2.33 -3.84
N GLU A 168 12.64 -2.14 -5.13
CA GLU A 168 12.75 -0.82 -5.76
C GLU A 168 11.92 -0.77 -7.04
N ILE A 169 11.31 0.38 -7.31
CA ILE A 169 10.68 0.65 -8.61
C ILE A 169 11.78 1.00 -9.61
N THR A 170 11.82 0.29 -10.73
CA THR A 170 12.76 0.55 -11.81
C THR A 170 12.35 1.79 -12.61
N GLY A 171 13.27 2.33 -13.43
CA GLY A 171 12.93 3.39 -14.37
C GLY A 171 11.82 3.02 -15.36
N SER A 172 11.69 1.74 -15.76
CA SER A 172 10.58 1.25 -16.57
C SER A 172 9.26 1.28 -15.81
N GLY A 173 9.26 0.87 -14.54
CA GLY A 173 8.10 0.93 -13.66
C GLY A 173 7.60 2.36 -13.46
N HIS A 174 8.50 3.30 -13.17
CA HIS A 174 8.14 4.71 -13.06
C HIS A 174 7.48 5.26 -14.34
N ARG A 175 8.05 4.97 -15.52
CA ARG A 175 7.45 5.40 -16.80
C ARG A 175 6.11 4.73 -17.10
N ALA A 176 5.95 3.46 -16.74
CA ALA A 176 4.68 2.74 -16.93
C ALA A 176 3.59 3.37 -16.06
N LEU A 177 3.89 3.60 -14.78
CA LEU A 177 2.99 4.23 -13.83
C LEU A 177 2.63 5.66 -14.23
N VAL A 178 3.61 6.50 -14.57
CA VAL A 178 3.34 7.90 -14.95
C VAL A 178 2.39 7.97 -16.13
N ARG A 179 2.58 7.10 -17.14
CA ARG A 179 1.67 7.03 -18.30
C ARG A 179 0.28 6.56 -17.92
N PHE A 180 0.19 5.52 -17.09
CA PHE A 180 -1.10 5.02 -16.58
C PHE A 180 -1.86 6.11 -15.81
N LEU A 181 -1.22 6.75 -14.83
CA LEU A 181 -1.84 7.83 -14.06
C LEU A 181 -2.21 9.01 -14.95
N ALA A 182 -1.36 9.41 -15.88
CA ALA A 182 -1.67 10.50 -16.81
C ALA A 182 -2.90 10.20 -17.68
N SER A 183 -3.12 8.93 -18.08
CA SER A 183 -4.33 8.53 -18.82
C SER A 183 -5.59 8.48 -17.95
N GLU A 184 -5.45 8.30 -16.64
CA GLU A 184 -6.55 8.25 -15.68
C GLU A 184 -6.87 9.62 -15.04
N LEU A 185 -6.33 10.72 -15.58
CA LEU A 185 -6.52 12.04 -15.01
C LEU A 185 -8.00 12.42 -14.92
N LYS A 186 -8.51 12.45 -13.69
CA LYS A 186 -9.84 12.95 -13.33
C LYS A 186 -9.69 14.17 -12.44
N ILE A 187 -10.25 15.29 -12.89
CA ILE A 187 -10.21 16.55 -12.15
C ILE A 187 -11.58 16.80 -11.51
N PRO A 188 -11.62 17.09 -10.19
CA PRO A 188 -12.86 17.40 -9.46
C PRO A 188 -13.65 18.51 -10.14
N ARG A 189 -14.98 18.37 -10.19
CA ARG A 189 -15.86 19.27 -10.96
C ARG A 189 -15.76 20.72 -10.49
N GLU A 190 -15.57 20.90 -9.19
CA GLU A 190 -15.52 22.15 -8.43
C GLU A 190 -14.38 23.05 -8.91
N ILE A 191 -13.21 22.46 -9.16
CA ILE A 191 -11.99 23.20 -9.54
C ILE A 191 -11.58 22.95 -11.00
N ARG A 192 -12.30 22.09 -11.74
CA ARG A 192 -11.95 21.65 -13.10
C ARG A 192 -11.56 22.78 -14.03
N LYS A 193 -12.36 23.86 -14.04
CA LYS A 193 -12.10 25.01 -14.90
C LYS A 193 -10.74 25.65 -14.59
N ILE A 194 -10.46 25.87 -13.31
CA ILE A 194 -9.23 26.53 -12.85
C ILE A 194 -8.02 25.62 -13.12
N VAL A 195 -8.13 24.35 -12.73
CA VAL A 195 -7.06 23.36 -12.92
C VAL A 195 -6.74 23.16 -14.41
N ASN A 196 -7.73 23.08 -15.29
CA ASN A 196 -7.48 22.96 -16.73
C ASN A 196 -6.73 24.17 -17.30
N ILE A 197 -7.09 25.39 -16.89
CA ILE A 197 -6.36 26.60 -17.30
C ILE A 197 -4.89 26.53 -16.85
N LEU A 198 -4.64 26.04 -15.64
CA LEU A 198 -3.28 25.88 -15.11
C LEU A 198 -2.50 24.80 -15.86
N ILE A 199 -3.13 23.68 -16.19
CA ILE A 199 -2.53 22.61 -17.02
C ILE A 199 -2.17 23.15 -18.40
N ASP A 200 -3.09 23.85 -19.07
CA ASP A 200 -2.86 24.42 -20.40
C ASP A 200 -1.72 25.46 -20.41
N ALA A 201 -1.51 26.14 -19.27
CA ALA A 201 -0.40 27.06 -19.05
C ALA A 201 0.92 26.38 -18.61
N GLY A 202 0.94 25.06 -18.41
CA GLY A 202 2.08 24.31 -17.87
C GLY A 202 2.36 24.57 -16.38
N ALA A 203 1.44 25.19 -15.65
CA ALA A 203 1.56 25.56 -14.24
C ALA A 203 1.13 24.42 -13.30
N TYR A 204 1.76 23.25 -13.44
CA TYR A 204 1.39 22.04 -12.70
C TYR A 204 1.55 22.16 -11.19
N ASP A 205 2.59 22.85 -10.72
CA ASP A 205 2.82 23.06 -9.28
C ASP A 205 1.61 23.71 -8.60
N THR A 206 1.02 24.70 -9.27
CA THR A 206 -0.15 25.43 -8.81
C THR A 206 -1.41 24.58 -8.93
N ALA A 207 -1.59 23.88 -10.06
CA ALA A 207 -2.70 22.96 -10.24
C ALA A 207 -2.75 21.87 -9.15
N ILE A 208 -1.60 21.29 -8.82
CA ILE A 208 -1.42 20.28 -7.77
C ILE A 208 -1.77 20.88 -6.40
N ARG A 209 -1.27 22.08 -6.11
CA ARG A 209 -1.55 22.78 -4.84
C ARG A 209 -3.05 23.04 -4.65
N GLU A 210 -3.72 23.60 -5.65
CA GLU A 210 -5.16 23.89 -5.59
C GLU A 210 -5.99 22.60 -5.40
N THR A 211 -5.61 21.53 -6.10
CA THR A 211 -6.30 20.23 -5.97
C THR A 211 -6.08 19.61 -4.59
N ALA A 212 -4.85 19.66 -4.05
CA ALA A 212 -4.57 19.18 -2.69
C ALA A 212 -5.33 19.97 -1.61
N VAL A 213 -5.43 21.30 -1.77
CA VAL A 213 -6.21 22.16 -0.87
C VAL A 213 -7.70 21.79 -0.91
N LEU A 214 -8.24 21.47 -2.08
CA LEU A 214 -9.64 21.04 -2.20
C LEU A 214 -9.90 19.73 -1.42
N VAL A 215 -9.03 18.72 -1.57
CA VAL A 215 -9.11 17.46 -0.80
C VAL A 215 -9.04 17.74 0.70
N GLU A 216 -8.06 18.54 1.16
CA GLU A 216 -7.92 18.92 2.57
C GLU A 216 -9.16 19.65 3.09
N PHE A 217 -9.69 20.59 2.31
CA PHE A 217 -10.87 21.37 2.67
C PHE A 217 -12.09 20.48 2.86
N ARG A 218 -12.30 19.51 1.98
CA ARG A 218 -13.45 18.60 2.07
C ARG A 218 -13.37 17.72 3.32
N ILE A 219 -12.21 17.15 3.60
CA ILE A 219 -11.97 16.38 4.84
C ILE A 219 -12.28 17.25 6.07
N ARG A 220 -11.81 18.51 6.08
CA ARG A 220 -12.09 19.44 7.18
C ARG A 220 -13.56 19.76 7.36
N GLN A 221 -14.30 19.93 6.26
CA GLN A 221 -15.74 20.21 6.32
C GLN A 221 -16.48 19.05 7.00
N TRP A 222 -16.18 17.81 6.60
CA TRP A 222 -16.82 16.64 7.18
C TRP A 222 -16.44 16.45 8.65
N CYS A 223 -15.16 16.58 9.02
CA CYS A 223 -14.73 16.49 10.43
C CYS A 223 -15.15 17.70 11.29
N THR A 224 -15.64 18.79 10.70
CA THR A 224 -15.81 20.10 11.39
C THR A 224 -14.50 20.56 12.08
N SER A 225 -13.35 20.28 11.47
CA SER A 225 -12.04 20.41 12.12
C SER A 225 -11.27 21.69 11.73
N LYS A 226 -10.47 22.18 12.69
CA LYS A 226 -9.46 23.22 12.47
C LYS A 226 -8.05 22.65 12.28
N ASN A 227 -7.89 21.33 12.32
CA ASN A 227 -6.63 20.67 12.09
C ASN A 227 -6.26 20.69 10.59
N TYR A 228 -4.98 20.46 10.31
CA TYR A 228 -4.39 20.43 8.97
C TYR A 228 -3.37 19.28 8.87
N GLY A 229 -3.06 18.88 7.63
CA GLY A 229 -2.07 17.85 7.34
C GLY A 229 -2.33 16.54 8.09
N ILE A 230 -1.28 15.90 8.62
CA ILE A 230 -1.37 14.58 9.23
C ILE A 230 -2.32 14.50 10.43
N ARG A 231 -2.45 15.57 11.22
CA ARG A 231 -3.39 15.59 12.35
C ARG A 231 -4.84 15.50 11.88
N LEU A 232 -5.16 16.21 10.80
CA LEU A 232 -6.48 16.15 10.17
C LEU A 232 -6.75 14.76 9.59
N ILE A 233 -5.76 14.15 8.92
CA ILE A 233 -5.93 12.80 8.37
C ILE A 233 -6.20 11.78 9.49
N ASN A 234 -5.48 11.84 10.61
CA ASN A 234 -5.74 10.95 11.72
C ASN A 234 -7.16 11.11 12.28
N GLU A 235 -7.59 12.35 12.51
CA GLU A 235 -8.96 12.66 12.97
C GLU A 235 -10.03 12.17 11.99
N PHE A 236 -9.79 12.32 10.68
CA PHE A 236 -10.68 11.82 9.64
C PHE A 236 -10.84 10.30 9.69
N ILE A 237 -9.73 9.58 9.83
CA ILE A 237 -9.74 8.12 9.91
C ILE A 237 -10.43 7.63 11.19
N GLU A 238 -10.14 8.25 12.34
CA GLU A 238 -10.81 7.95 13.61
C GLU A 238 -12.33 8.14 13.52
N ASN A 239 -12.78 9.22 12.87
CA ASN A 239 -14.21 9.46 12.65
C ASN A 239 -14.83 8.44 11.69
N LEU A 240 -14.13 8.01 10.63
CA LEU A 240 -14.63 6.98 9.72
C LEU A 240 -14.80 5.64 10.46
N GLU A 241 -13.80 5.23 11.25
CA GLU A 241 -13.87 4.03 12.09
C GLU A 241 -15.06 4.12 13.07
N ALA A 242 -15.27 5.29 13.69
CA ALA A 242 -16.40 5.53 14.60
C ALA A 242 -17.77 5.49 13.90
N SER A 243 -17.85 5.87 12.63
CA SER A 243 -19.06 5.78 11.79
C SER A 243 -19.33 4.35 11.28
N GLY A 244 -18.54 3.35 11.68
CA GLY A 244 -18.74 1.96 11.30
C GLY A 244 -18.20 1.58 9.92
N TYR A 245 -17.31 2.40 9.34
CA TYR A 245 -16.62 2.01 8.12
C TYR A 245 -15.71 0.80 8.34
N PRO A 246 -15.55 -0.09 7.33
CA PRO A 246 -14.64 -1.21 7.44
C PRO A 246 -13.21 -0.75 7.75
N HIS A 247 -12.67 -1.23 8.89
CA HIS A 247 -11.37 -0.85 9.43
C HIS A 247 -10.23 -0.91 8.40
N ALA A 248 -10.24 -1.95 7.57
CA ALA A 248 -9.22 -2.13 6.55
C ALA A 248 -9.28 -1.09 5.42
N LEU A 249 -10.48 -0.67 5.00
CA LEU A 249 -10.63 0.40 4.02
C LEU A 249 -10.15 1.74 4.60
N ALA A 250 -10.44 1.99 5.88
CA ALA A 250 -9.96 3.17 6.58
C ALA A 250 -8.42 3.22 6.60
N LYS A 251 -7.75 2.09 6.89
CA LYS A 251 -6.27 1.98 6.87
C LYS A 251 -5.65 2.12 5.48
N ILE A 252 -6.27 1.55 4.45
CA ILE A 252 -5.85 1.73 3.07
C ILE A 252 -5.88 3.22 2.70
N LEU A 253 -7.01 3.88 2.97
CA LEU A 253 -7.17 5.31 2.71
C LEU A 253 -6.22 6.16 3.55
N GLN A 254 -5.99 5.77 4.81
CA GLN A 254 -5.03 6.42 5.69
C GLN A 254 -3.63 6.43 5.05
N GLY A 255 -3.17 5.31 4.52
CA GLY A 255 -1.88 5.20 3.83
C GLY A 255 -1.78 6.16 2.64
N GLU A 256 -2.79 6.17 1.77
CA GLU A 256 -2.81 7.04 0.59
C GLU A 256 -2.85 8.53 0.97
N LEU A 257 -3.70 8.92 1.91
CA LEU A 257 -3.79 10.31 2.36
C LEU A 257 -2.51 10.75 3.08
N ARG A 258 -1.95 9.92 3.97
CA ARG A 258 -0.71 10.27 4.68
C ARG A 258 0.45 10.47 3.72
N THR A 259 0.63 9.59 2.73
CA THR A 259 1.71 9.72 1.74
C THR A 259 1.52 10.95 0.86
N LEU A 260 0.31 11.19 0.37
CA LEU A 260 -0.03 12.37 -0.43
C LEU A 260 0.23 13.68 0.33
N PHE A 261 -0.20 13.78 1.58
CA PHE A 261 0.01 14.98 2.39
C PHE A 261 1.47 15.13 2.87
N SER A 262 2.19 14.03 3.07
CA SER A 262 3.59 14.05 3.49
C SER A 262 4.52 14.48 2.36
N PHE A 263 4.29 13.97 1.16
CA PHE A 263 5.20 14.16 0.04
C PHE A 263 4.69 15.18 -0.97
N VAL A 264 3.49 15.01 -1.52
CA VAL A 264 2.97 15.91 -2.56
C VAL A 264 2.67 17.28 -1.95
N ARG A 265 1.80 17.35 -0.94
CA ARG A 265 1.39 18.65 -0.39
C ARG A 265 2.59 19.43 0.14
N ASN A 266 3.49 18.81 0.90
CA ASN A 266 4.63 19.53 1.48
C ASN A 266 5.65 19.97 0.43
N GLU A 267 5.94 19.13 -0.57
CA GLU A 267 6.88 19.46 -1.65
C GLU A 267 6.38 20.67 -2.44
N PHE A 268 5.11 20.67 -2.85
CA PHE A 268 4.52 21.75 -3.67
C PHE A 268 3.99 22.95 -2.86
N ALA A 269 3.81 22.83 -1.54
CA ALA A 269 3.43 23.97 -0.70
C ALA A 269 4.60 24.94 -0.49
N HIS A 270 5.83 24.43 -0.44
CA HIS A 270 7.00 25.23 -0.07
C HIS A 270 7.96 25.50 -1.24
N ASN A 271 7.90 24.70 -2.32
CA ASN A 271 8.80 24.83 -3.46
C ASN A 271 8.05 25.12 -4.76
N ARG A 272 8.71 25.85 -5.66
CA ARG A 272 8.30 25.96 -7.07
C ARG A 272 9.11 24.95 -7.88
N ILE A 273 8.45 23.94 -8.40
CA ILE A 273 9.08 22.83 -9.09
C ILE A 273 8.56 22.80 -10.52
N SER A 274 9.48 22.79 -11.48
CA SER A 274 9.14 22.55 -12.88
C SER A 274 8.95 21.05 -13.09
N LEU A 275 7.79 20.66 -13.60
CA LEU A 275 7.44 19.27 -13.90
C LEU A 275 7.28 19.10 -15.41
N SER A 276 7.54 17.88 -15.88
CA SER A 276 7.07 17.44 -17.20
C SER A 276 5.54 17.32 -17.22
N ASP A 277 4.92 17.45 -18.39
CA ASP A 277 3.46 17.30 -18.57
C ASP A 277 2.99 15.95 -17.99
N GLU A 278 3.68 14.86 -18.33
CA GLU A 278 3.33 13.51 -17.86
C GLU A 278 3.37 13.40 -16.34
N ARG A 279 4.44 13.89 -15.68
CA ARG A 279 4.58 13.82 -14.21
C ARG A 279 3.55 14.71 -13.52
N GLY A 280 3.28 15.89 -14.06
CA GLY A 280 2.26 16.79 -13.55
C GLY A 280 0.86 16.18 -13.60
N ARG A 281 0.49 15.58 -14.74
CA ARG A 281 -0.78 14.85 -14.90
C ARG A 281 -0.88 13.64 -13.98
N ALA A 282 0.21 12.89 -13.82
CA ALA A 282 0.23 11.72 -12.96
C ALA A 282 -0.07 12.07 -11.48
N ILE A 283 0.55 13.14 -10.96
CA ILE A 283 0.30 13.61 -9.58
C ILE A 283 -1.14 14.11 -9.45
N LEU A 284 -1.65 14.86 -10.43
CA LEU A 284 -3.03 15.32 -10.44
C LEU A 284 -4.04 14.16 -10.49
N ALA A 285 -3.74 13.09 -11.21
CA ALA A 285 -4.60 11.91 -11.25
C ALA A 285 -4.67 11.23 -9.87
N ARG A 286 -3.54 11.10 -9.16
CA ARG A 286 -3.54 10.58 -7.78
C ARG A 286 -4.36 11.45 -6.83
N LEU A 287 -4.24 12.77 -6.95
CA LEU A 287 -5.09 13.70 -6.20
C LEU A 287 -6.58 13.54 -6.56
N GLY A 288 -6.88 13.27 -7.82
CA GLY A 288 -8.23 12.93 -8.30
C GLY A 288 -8.77 11.65 -7.65
N PHE A 289 -7.95 10.60 -7.55
CA PHE A 289 -8.35 9.37 -6.85
C PHE A 289 -8.60 9.59 -5.36
N ALA A 290 -7.73 10.37 -4.69
CA ALA A 290 -7.94 10.73 -3.30
C ALA A 290 -9.22 11.55 -3.10
N TRP A 291 -9.52 12.47 -4.02
CA TRP A 291 -10.77 13.22 -4.03
C TRP A 291 -11.98 12.29 -4.19
N ASP A 292 -11.99 11.43 -5.20
CA ASP A 292 -13.11 10.52 -5.46
C ASP A 292 -13.36 9.59 -4.25
N ALA A 293 -12.30 9.11 -3.59
CA ALA A 293 -12.40 8.31 -2.38
C ALA A 293 -13.00 9.10 -1.20
N VAL A 294 -12.53 10.34 -0.96
CA VAL A 294 -13.06 11.19 0.11
C VAL A 294 -14.52 11.57 -0.15
N GLU A 295 -14.88 11.91 -1.39
CA GLU A 295 -16.25 12.23 -1.76
C GLU A 295 -17.19 11.05 -1.56
N ALA A 296 -16.81 9.87 -2.04
CA ALA A 296 -17.65 8.67 -1.92
C ALA A 296 -17.99 8.35 -0.46
N LEU A 297 -17.07 8.59 0.46
CA LEU A 297 -17.25 8.32 1.89
C LEU A 297 -18.03 9.43 2.60
N THR A 298 -17.79 10.68 2.23
CA THR A 298 -18.43 11.83 2.90
C THR A 298 -19.83 12.15 2.38
N GLN A 299 -20.21 11.62 1.21
CA GLN A 299 -21.54 11.82 0.64
C GLN A 299 -22.56 10.81 1.16
N SER A 300 -22.15 9.57 1.45
CA SER A 300 -23.01 8.51 2.00
C SER A 300 -23.56 8.80 3.40
N ASP A 301 -22.88 9.65 4.18
CA ASP A 301 -23.35 10.06 5.51
C ASP A 301 -24.36 11.21 5.45
N ILE A 302 -24.31 12.05 4.41
CA ILE A 302 -25.23 13.20 4.24
C ILE A 302 -26.62 12.72 3.79
N ASP A 303 -26.71 11.62 3.07
CA ASP A 303 -27.97 11.07 2.56
C ASP A 303 -28.71 10.17 3.58
N GLN A 304 -28.16 9.98 4.79
CA GLN A 304 -28.76 9.19 5.87
C GLN A 304 -29.39 10.03 7.01
N ASP A 305 -29.20 11.35 6.99
CA ASP A 305 -29.83 12.33 7.91
C ASP A 305 -31.03 13.05 7.27
#